data_AF-A0A453G8H5-F1
#
_entry.id   AF-A0A453G8H5-F1
#
_cell.length_a   1.000
_cell.length_b   1.000
_cell.length_c   1.000
_cell.angle_alpha   90.00
_cell.angle_beta   90.00
_cell.angle_gamma   90.00
#
_symmetry.space_group_name_H-M   'P 1'
#
loop_
_entity.id
_entity.type
_entity.pdbx_description
1 polymer ?
#
loop_
_entity_poly.entity_id
_entity_poly.type
_entity_poly.pdbx_seq_one_letter_code
_entity_poly.pdbx_strand_id
1 'polypeptide(L)'
;MFSDGLLRKLAKMEQGVYDLLDTVASKCRSMTTPEKIELGRRIRKLPETALDHMVEVVKMRRPEILVSDKVSFSLGRLDDTTLWRLYYYVETALKAKQDRTVTPP
;
A
#
# COMPACT_ATOMS: atom_id res chain seq x y z
N MET A 1 8.50 -13.62 29.14
CA MET A 1 9.13 -14.65 28.29
C MET A 1 8.14 -15.41 27.37
N PHE A 2 6.88 -15.68 27.75
CA PHE A 2 5.87 -16.24 26.82
C PHE A 2 5.45 -15.26 25.71
N SER A 3 5.40 -13.96 26.03
CA SER A 3 4.99 -12.90 25.09
C SER A 3 5.92 -12.76 23.88
N ASP A 4 7.24 -12.87 24.07
CA ASP A 4 8.23 -12.63 23.00
C ASP A 4 8.20 -13.72 21.92
N GLY A 5 7.87 -14.95 22.32
CA GLY A 5 7.67 -16.06 21.38
C GLY A 5 6.43 -15.87 20.50
N LEU A 6 5.34 -15.37 21.09
CA LEU A 6 4.09 -15.08 20.37
C LEU A 6 4.25 -13.89 19.43
N LEU A 7 4.86 -12.79 19.89
CA LEU A 7 5.15 -11.62 19.06
C LEU A 7 5.99 -11.97 17.83
N ARG A 8 7.03 -12.79 18.01
CA ARG A 8 7.85 -13.27 16.89
C ARG A 8 7.06 -14.14 15.91
N LYS A 9 6.11 -14.94 16.41
CA LYS A 9 5.26 -15.78 15.55
C LYS A 9 4.29 -14.93 14.73
N LEU A 10 3.70 -13.90 15.35
CA LEU A 10 2.85 -12.92 14.67
C LEU A 10 3.63 -12.17 13.58
N ALA A 11 4.82 -11.66 13.90
CA ALA A 11 5.67 -10.98 12.92
C ALA A 11 6.03 -11.88 11.73
N LYS A 12 6.30 -13.17 11.96
CA LYS A 12 6.53 -14.14 10.88
C LYS A 12 5.28 -14.37 10.02
N MET A 13 4.10 -14.44 10.63
CA MET A 13 2.84 -14.60 9.90
C MET A 13 2.55 -13.35 9.05
N GLU A 14 2.76 -12.17 9.60
CA GLU A 14 2.64 -10.89 8.90
C GLU A 14 3.59 -10.82 7.69
N GLN A 15 4.87 -11.19 7.89
CA GLN A 15 5.83 -11.28 6.78
C GLN A 15 5.35 -12.26 5.70
N GLY A 16 4.84 -13.43 6.07
CA GLY A 16 4.34 -14.40 5.10
C GLY A 16 3.16 -13.90 4.26
N VAL A 17 2.27 -13.09 4.85
CA VAL A 17 1.19 -12.42 4.09
C VAL A 17 1.79 -11.42 3.10
N TYR A 18 2.80 -10.65 3.52
CA TYR A 18 3.51 -9.75 2.63
C TYR A 18 4.22 -10.51 1.50
N ASP A 19 4.92 -11.61 1.77
CA ASP A 19 5.61 -12.35 0.72
C ASP A 19 4.63 -12.97 -0.29
N LEU A 20 3.46 -13.44 0.17
CA LEU A 20 2.40 -13.95 -0.72
C LEU A 20 1.85 -12.85 -1.62
N LEU A 21 1.51 -11.70 -1.05
CA LEU A 21 1.03 -10.54 -1.80
C LEU A 21 2.08 -10.07 -2.82
N ASP A 22 3.37 -10.15 -2.51
CA ASP A 22 4.45 -9.89 -3.47
C ASP A 22 4.50 -10.89 -4.60
N THR A 23 4.41 -12.17 -4.26
CA THR A 23 4.43 -13.26 -5.24
C THR A 23 3.25 -13.16 -6.21
N VAL A 24 2.09 -12.70 -5.76
CA VAL A 24 0.93 -12.46 -6.62
C VAL A 24 1.17 -11.22 -7.49
N ALA A 25 1.61 -10.11 -6.89
CA ALA A 25 1.84 -8.86 -7.61
C ALA A 25 2.99 -8.93 -8.63
N SER A 26 4.01 -9.76 -8.38
CA SER A 26 5.12 -9.99 -9.32
C SER A 26 4.70 -10.75 -10.58
N LYS A 27 3.54 -11.41 -10.55
CA LYS A 27 2.94 -12.07 -11.71
C LYS A 27 2.03 -11.14 -12.51
N CYS A 28 1.71 -9.96 -11.98
CA CYS A 28 0.92 -8.97 -12.70
C CYS A 28 1.76 -8.34 -13.82
N ARG A 29 1.12 -8.01 -14.94
CA ARG A 29 1.78 -7.28 -16.05
C ARG A 29 2.27 -5.91 -15.60
N SER A 30 3.21 -5.32 -16.31
CA SER A 30 3.60 -3.94 -16.04
C SER A 30 2.42 -2.97 -16.15
N MET A 31 2.40 -2.00 -15.23
CA MET A 31 1.35 -0.98 -15.21
C MET A 31 1.64 0.05 -16.31
N THR A 32 0.65 0.35 -17.15
CA THR A 32 0.80 1.30 -18.26
C THR A 32 0.84 2.74 -17.76
N THR A 33 1.37 3.67 -18.56
CA THR A 33 1.42 5.09 -18.20
C THR A 33 0.05 5.68 -17.82
N PRO A 34 -1.05 5.42 -18.57
CA PRO A 34 -2.38 5.88 -18.20
C PRO A 34 -2.83 5.33 -16.83
N GLU A 35 -2.54 4.07 -16.54
CA GLU A 35 -2.90 3.45 -15.26
C GLU A 35 -2.12 4.06 -14.09
N LYS A 36 -0.83 4.37 -14.28
CA LYS A 36 -0.03 5.10 -13.28
C LYS A 36 -0.60 6.50 -13.02
N ILE A 37 -1.02 7.21 -14.06
CA ILE A 37 -1.64 8.54 -13.94
C ILE A 37 -2.95 8.45 -13.15
N GLU A 38 -3.80 7.48 -13.48
CA GLU A 38 -5.08 7.28 -12.79
C GLU A 38 -4.86 6.86 -11.32
N LEU A 39 -3.88 6.00 -11.04
CA LEU A 39 -3.48 5.65 -9.68
C LEU A 39 -3.10 6.91 -8.89
N GLY A 40 -2.28 7.79 -9.46
CA GLY A 40 -1.92 9.07 -8.83
C GLY A 40 -3.13 10.00 -8.61
N ARG A 41 -4.15 9.95 -9.47
CA ARG A 41 -5.41 10.68 -9.27
C ARG A 41 -6.22 10.08 -8.11
N ARG A 42 -6.28 8.75 -8.00
CA ARG A 42 -7.00 8.05 -6.92
C ARG A 42 -6.34 8.27 -5.56
N ILE A 43 -5.01 8.21 -5.50
CA ILE A 43 -4.23 8.50 -4.28
C ILE A 43 -4.61 9.89 -3.73
N ARG A 44 -4.69 10.92 -4.58
CA ARG A 44 -5.09 12.28 -4.17
C ARG A 44 -6.52 12.39 -3.65
N LYS A 45 -7.38 11.39 -3.86
CA LYS A 45 -8.75 11.33 -3.32
C LYS A 45 -8.85 10.59 -1.99
N LEU A 46 -7.76 9.95 -1.55
CA LEU A 46 -7.72 9.28 -0.26
C LEU A 46 -7.75 10.30 0.89
N PRO A 47 -8.41 9.96 2.01
CA PRO A 47 -8.30 10.74 3.25
C PRO A 47 -6.86 10.67 3.79
N GLU A 48 -6.43 11.71 4.50
CA GLU A 48 -5.06 11.83 5.06
C GLU A 48 -4.66 10.60 5.88
N THR A 49 -5.56 10.06 6.70
CA THR A 49 -5.30 8.85 7.51
C THR A 49 -4.96 7.62 6.67
N ALA A 50 -5.55 7.48 5.47
CA ALA A 50 -5.25 6.36 4.58
C ALA A 50 -3.96 6.60 3.78
N LEU A 51 -3.62 7.87 3.52
CA LEU A 51 -2.34 8.26 2.93
C LEU A 51 -1.19 7.99 3.88
N ASP A 52 -1.33 8.29 5.17
CA ASP A 52 -0.30 8.03 6.18
C ASP A 52 0.04 6.54 6.27
N HIS A 53 -0.99 5.69 6.33
CA HIS A 53 -0.78 4.23 6.36
C HIS A 53 -0.22 3.69 5.03
N MET A 54 -0.58 4.27 3.89
CA MET A 54 0.05 3.94 2.60
C MET A 54 1.55 4.25 2.62
N VAL A 55 1.91 5.41 3.19
CA VAL A 55 3.30 5.85 3.34
C VAL A 55 4.06 4.90 4.25
N GLU A 56 3.47 4.41 5.35
CA GLU A 56 4.09 3.37 6.20
C GLU A 56 4.35 2.06 5.47
N VAL A 57 3.40 1.59 4.65
CA VAL A 57 3.56 0.38 3.83
C VAL A 57 4.71 0.52 2.83
N VAL A 58 4.86 1.70 2.23
CA VAL A 58 5.98 1.99 1.32
C VAL A 58 7.30 2.09 2.09
N LYS A 59 7.30 2.74 3.26
CA LYS A 59 8.47 2.90 4.13
C LYS A 59 9.04 1.55 4.58
N MET A 60 8.19 0.60 4.97
CA MET A 60 8.62 -0.73 5.40
C MET A 60 9.38 -1.49 4.30
N ARG A 61 9.08 -1.20 3.04
CA ARG A 61 9.68 -1.87 1.88
C ARG A 61 10.88 -1.15 1.30
N ARG A 62 10.90 0.18 1.43
CA ARG A 62 11.92 1.06 0.86
C ARG A 62 12.26 2.19 1.84
N PRO A 63 13.01 1.87 2.90
CA PRO A 63 13.41 2.85 3.91
C PRO A 63 14.22 4.02 3.32
N GLU A 64 14.84 3.84 2.14
CA GLU A 64 15.57 4.89 1.40
C GLU A 64 14.70 6.06 0.92
N ILE A 65 13.37 5.93 0.92
CA ILE A 65 12.44 7.00 0.48
C ILE A 65 12.28 8.09 1.55
N LEU A 66 12.69 7.83 2.80
CA LEU A 66 12.46 8.69 3.98
C LEU A 66 13.37 9.92 4.11
N VAL A 67 14.33 10.14 3.20
CA VAL A 67 15.26 11.28 3.34
C VAL A 67 14.59 12.64 3.01
N SER A 68 13.32 12.66 2.59
CA SER A 68 12.61 13.87 2.22
C SER A 68 11.27 14.01 2.96
N ASP A 69 11.15 15.09 3.77
CA ASP A 69 9.93 15.50 4.48
C ASP A 69 8.71 15.69 3.58
N LYS A 70 8.94 15.80 2.26
CA LYS A 70 7.92 15.68 1.23
C LYS A 70 8.19 14.42 0.44
N VAL A 71 7.43 13.35 0.69
CA VAL A 71 7.47 12.13 -0.13
C VAL A 71 6.80 12.44 -1.47
N SER A 72 7.51 13.12 -2.37
CA SER A 72 7.12 13.22 -3.78
C SER A 72 7.48 11.92 -4.46
N PHE A 73 6.60 10.93 -4.37
CA PHE A 73 6.84 9.63 -4.96
C PHE A 73 6.48 9.63 -6.45
N SER A 74 7.48 9.58 -7.34
CA SER A 74 7.24 9.42 -8.78
C SER A 74 6.86 7.97 -9.08
N LEU A 75 5.57 7.68 -9.30
CA LEU A 75 5.05 6.35 -9.67
C LEU A 75 5.82 5.71 -10.86
N GLY A 76 6.43 6.51 -11.72
CA GLY A 76 7.29 6.04 -12.81
C GLY A 76 8.58 5.33 -12.37
N ARG A 77 9.05 5.51 -11.13
CA ARG A 77 10.28 4.90 -10.59
C ARG A 77 10.04 3.63 -9.76
N LEU A 78 8.78 3.23 -9.56
CA LEU A 78 8.46 1.98 -8.85
C LEU A 78 8.55 0.78 -9.76
N ASP A 79 8.93 -0.33 -9.15
CA ASP A 79 8.71 -1.65 -9.72
C ASP A 79 7.21 -1.95 -9.80
N ASP A 80 6.86 -2.83 -10.73
CA ASP A 80 5.47 -3.19 -11.01
C ASP A 80 4.78 -3.83 -9.80
N THR A 81 5.52 -4.59 -8.99
CA THR A 81 4.98 -5.23 -7.78
C THR A 81 4.48 -4.18 -6.79
N THR A 82 5.27 -3.15 -6.52
CA THR A 82 4.89 -2.05 -5.64
C THR A 82 3.73 -1.24 -6.21
N LEU A 83 3.68 -1.03 -7.53
CA LEU A 83 2.57 -0.31 -8.18
C LEU A 83 1.24 -1.05 -8.02
N TRP A 84 1.20 -2.35 -8.26
CA TRP A 84 -0.04 -3.13 -8.10
C TRP A 84 -0.51 -3.22 -6.66
N ARG A 85 0.42 -3.29 -5.71
CA ARG A 85 0.08 -3.22 -4.28
C ARG A 85 -0.54 -1.90 -3.89
N LEU A 86 0.07 -0.79 -4.33
CA LEU A 86 -0.48 0.54 -4.12
C LEU A 86 -1.87 0.66 -4.73
N TYR A 87 -2.07 0.16 -5.94
CA TYR A 87 -3.36 0.15 -6.60
C TYR A 87 -4.43 -0.57 -5.77
N TYR A 88 -4.15 -1.79 -5.32
CA TYR A 88 -5.10 -2.58 -4.52
C TYR A 88 -5.41 -1.91 -3.17
N TYR A 89 -4.39 -1.37 -2.50
CA TYR A 89 -4.57 -0.64 -1.24
C TYR A 89 -5.44 0.61 -1.42
N VAL A 90 -5.17 1.42 -2.46
CA VAL A 90 -5.94 2.63 -2.75
C VAL A 90 -7.39 2.27 -3.09
N GLU A 91 -7.61 1.20 -3.86
CA GLU A 91 -8.96 0.74 -4.21
C GLU A 91 -9.75 0.30 -2.98
N THR A 92 -9.14 -0.49 -2.10
CA THR A 92 -9.79 -0.96 -0.86
C THR A 92 -10.06 0.17 0.12
N ALA A 93 -9.13 1.12 0.28
CA ALA A 93 -9.33 2.29 1.12
C ALA A 93 -10.45 3.22 0.59
N LEU A 94 -10.56 3.38 -0.74
CA LEU A 94 -11.66 4.14 -1.34
C LEU A 94 -13.02 3.44 -1.18
N LYS A 95 -13.08 2.11 -1.33
CA LYS A 95 -14.31 1.33 -1.08
C LYS A 95 -14.76 1.44 0.38
N ALA A 96 -13.83 1.29 1.33
CA ALA A 96 -14.12 1.45 2.76
C ALA A 96 -14.64 2.85 3.12
N LYS A 97 -14.17 3.91 2.43
CA LYS A 97 -14.73 5.26 2.55
C LYS A 97 -16.18 5.33 2.07
N GLN A 98 -16.49 4.69 0.95
CA GLN A 98 -17.83 4.71 0.35
C GLN A 98 -18.85 3.96 1.22
N ASP A 99 -18.47 2.83 1.82
CA ASP A 99 -19.33 2.08 2.73
C ASP A 99 -19.64 2.85 4.02
N ARG A 100 -18.70 3.67 4.52
CA ARG A 100 -18.94 4.55 5.69
C ARG A 100 -19.86 5.73 5.40
N THR A 101 -20.08 6.08 4.14
CA THR A 101 -21.02 7.15 3.75
C THR A 101 -22.47 6.67 3.58
N VAL A 102 -22.72 5.36 3.70
CA VAL A 102 -24.06 4.79 3.71
C VAL A 102 -24.51 4.61 5.17
N THR A 103 -25.07 5.65 5.77
CA THR A 103 -25.82 5.54 7.03
C THR A 103 -27.26 5.11 6.70
N PRO A 104 -27.85 4.09 7.34
CA PRO A 104 -29.26 3.75 7.13
C PRO A 104 -30.19 4.78 7.81
N PRO A 105 -31.42 4.94 7.30
CA PRO A 105 -32.41 5.92 7.78
C PRO A 105 -32.86 5.69 9.23
#